data_AF-A0A444ZEY4-F1
#
_entry.id   AF-A0A444ZEY4-F1
#
_cell.length_a   1.000
_cell.length_b   1.000
_cell.length_c   1.000
_cell.angle_alpha   90.00
_cell.angle_beta   90.00
_cell.angle_gamma   90.00
#
_symmetry.space_group_name_H-M   'P 1'
#
loop_
_entity.id
_entity.type
_entity.pdbx_description
1 polymer ?
#
loop_
_entity_poly.entity_id
_entity_poly.type
_entity_poly.pdbx_seq_one_letter_code
_entity_poly.pdbx_strand_id
1 'polypeptide(L)'
;MAFWWSLLVLALAFAIGKFLLWLIPPKVPSIDVDASDVLDDGNQAQENSFIYVPPRGAAQQSGTKVQCYEPATMKYLGYVPALTADEVREQVEKVRKAQKMWAKTSFKQRRQFLRILLKYIIKHQALICEISSRDTGKTMVDASLGEIMTTCEKIHWLLSEGEKWLKPEYRSSGRSMLHKSARVEFHPLGVIGAIVSWNYPFHNIFNPMLAALFSGNGIVIKISENASWSGCFYFRIIQSALAAIGAPEDLVEVITGFGETGEALVSSADKVIFVGSPGVGKMGPPLAGRYDMGALCMHEHSEKLEGLVHDAIDKGAEIVARGSFGPIGGDAVDQYYPPTVIVNVNHSMRLMQEEAFGPIMPIMKFSSDEEVVKLANDSRYGLGCAVFSGNQSHAREIASQIHCGFAAVNDFAATYMCQSLPFGGVKHSGFGRFGGAEGLRACCLVKAVVEDRWWPYIKTVIPKPIQYPVAENAFEFQESLVEALYGLSIWDRLKALVSVLKVLTEQNSTNSSKLK
;
A
#
# COMPACT_ATOMS: atom_id res chain seq x y z
N MET A 1 7.82 -52.40 -23.56
CA MET A 1 7.54 -51.90 -22.19
C MET A 1 8.73 -51.20 -21.55
N ALA A 2 9.94 -51.78 -21.53
CA ALA A 2 11.12 -51.19 -20.87
C ALA A 2 11.37 -49.69 -21.13
N PHE A 3 11.31 -49.23 -22.39
CA PHE A 3 11.52 -47.82 -22.76
C PHE A 3 10.57 -46.83 -22.02
N TRP A 4 9.29 -47.18 -21.94
CA TRP A 4 8.28 -46.36 -21.24
C TRP A 4 8.50 -46.37 -19.72
N TRP A 5 8.97 -47.49 -19.17
CA TRP A 5 9.32 -47.58 -17.75
C TRP A 5 10.51 -46.67 -17.41
N SER A 6 11.56 -46.66 -18.23
CA SER A 6 12.71 -45.76 -18.07
C SER A 6 12.29 -44.27 -18.11
N LEU A 7 11.40 -43.89 -19.04
CA LEU A 7 10.85 -42.53 -19.11
C LEU A 7 10.04 -42.17 -17.85
N LEU A 8 9.23 -43.09 -17.34
CA LEU A 8 8.39 -42.87 -16.16
C LEU A 8 9.25 -42.74 -14.89
N VAL A 9 10.29 -43.57 -14.74
CA VAL A 9 11.28 -43.46 -13.66
C VAL A 9 12.06 -42.14 -13.74
N LEU A 10 12.48 -41.70 -14.94
CA LEU A 10 13.14 -40.39 -15.12
C LEU A 10 12.21 -39.22 -14.79
N ALA A 11 10.94 -39.28 -15.21
CA ALA A 11 9.94 -38.25 -14.89
C ALA A 11 9.67 -38.19 -13.38
N LEU A 12 9.56 -39.33 -12.71
CA LEU A 12 9.39 -39.42 -11.26
C LEU A 12 10.62 -38.92 -10.51
N ALA A 13 11.82 -39.30 -10.94
CA ALA A 13 13.08 -38.81 -10.36
C ALA A 13 13.26 -37.29 -10.56
N PHE A 14 12.83 -36.74 -11.70
CA PHE A 14 12.82 -35.30 -11.94
C PHE A 14 11.77 -34.58 -11.07
N ALA A 15 10.58 -35.16 -10.88
CA ALA A 15 9.54 -34.61 -10.02
C ALA A 15 9.98 -34.62 -8.54
N ILE A 16 10.55 -35.73 -8.05
CA ILE A 16 11.13 -35.85 -6.71
C ILE A 16 12.31 -34.89 -6.56
N GLY A 17 13.21 -34.80 -7.54
CA GLY A 17 14.33 -33.85 -7.53
C GLY A 17 13.86 -32.40 -7.46
N LYS A 18 12.82 -32.03 -8.21
CA LYS A 18 12.17 -30.72 -8.10
C LYS A 18 11.50 -30.49 -6.74
N PHE A 19 10.86 -31.49 -6.17
CA PHE A 19 10.22 -31.41 -4.86
C PHE A 19 11.26 -31.24 -3.73
N LEU A 20 12.35 -32.01 -3.76
CA LEU A 20 13.47 -31.87 -2.83
C LEU A 20 14.18 -30.52 -2.98
N LEU A 21 14.41 -30.04 -4.21
CA LEU A 21 14.95 -28.69 -4.47
C LEU A 21 14.01 -27.57 -4.03
N TRP A 22 12.69 -27.82 -4.04
CA TRP A 22 11.67 -26.88 -3.53
C TRP A 22 11.63 -26.86 -1.99
N LEU A 23 11.95 -27.98 -1.34
CA LEU A 23 12.09 -28.07 0.12
C LEU A 23 13.39 -27.45 0.66
N ILE A 24 14.44 -27.31 -0.15
CA ILE A 24 15.65 -26.59 0.25
C ILE A 24 15.32 -25.09 0.27
N PRO A 25 15.30 -24.43 1.44
CA PRO A 25 15.05 -22.99 1.49
C PRO A 25 16.16 -22.25 0.72
N PRO A 26 15.83 -21.23 -0.08
CA PRO A 26 16.87 -20.46 -0.77
C PRO A 26 17.85 -19.89 0.26
N LYS A 27 19.15 -19.87 -0.07
CA LYS A 27 20.16 -19.29 0.83
C LYS A 27 19.90 -17.78 0.97
N VAL A 28 19.20 -17.40 2.04
CA VAL A 28 18.93 -16.02 2.41
C VAL A 28 20.08 -15.51 3.28
N PRO A 29 20.86 -14.50 2.85
CA PRO A 29 21.85 -13.84 3.69
C PRO A 29 21.25 -13.42 5.03
N SER A 30 22.03 -13.50 6.10
CA SER A 30 21.74 -12.71 7.29
C SER A 30 22.31 -11.32 7.05
N ILE A 31 21.57 -10.30 7.48
CA ILE A 31 22.11 -8.95 7.65
C ILE A 31 22.34 -8.70 9.12
N ASP A 32 23.31 -7.83 9.39
CA ASP A 32 23.51 -7.23 10.70
C ASP A 32 23.17 -5.74 10.60
N VAL A 33 22.63 -5.18 11.68
CA VAL A 33 22.14 -3.79 11.72
C VAL A 33 22.45 -3.25 13.10
N ASP A 34 23.23 -2.18 13.15
CA ASP A 34 23.57 -1.52 14.40
C ASP A 34 22.31 -0.92 15.04
N ALA A 35 22.15 -1.21 16.33
CA ALA A 35 21.06 -0.77 17.20
C ALA A 35 21.59 -0.14 18.50
N SER A 36 22.89 0.13 18.60
CA SER A 36 23.52 0.66 19.83
C SER A 36 22.94 2.01 20.26
N ASP A 37 22.69 2.92 19.31
CA ASP A 37 22.11 4.25 19.52
C ASP A 37 20.63 4.24 19.97
N VAL A 38 19.88 3.17 19.67
CA VAL A 38 18.47 3.00 20.08
C VAL A 38 18.31 2.12 21.32
N LEU A 39 19.39 1.48 21.77
CA LEU A 39 19.46 0.64 22.98
C LEU A 39 20.25 1.28 24.13
N ASP A 40 21.02 2.35 23.89
CA ASP A 40 21.75 3.05 24.96
C ASP A 40 20.78 3.87 25.83
N ASP A 41 20.26 3.23 26.88
CA ASP A 41 19.56 3.93 27.97
C ASP A 41 20.52 4.65 28.93
N GLY A 42 21.84 4.45 28.79
CA GLY A 42 22.89 4.79 29.75
C GLY A 42 23.46 6.21 29.63
N ASN A 43 23.25 6.89 28.51
CA ASN A 43 23.31 8.34 28.46
C ASN A 43 21.89 8.90 28.41
N GLN A 44 21.52 9.75 29.37
CA GLN A 44 20.49 10.73 29.10
C GLN A 44 20.90 11.45 27.82
N ALA A 45 20.08 11.37 26.78
CA ALA A 45 20.22 12.19 25.59
C ALA A 45 20.35 13.64 26.06
N GLN A 46 21.57 14.19 26.07
CA GLN A 46 21.76 15.61 26.37
C GLN A 46 20.94 16.40 25.34
N GLU A 47 20.43 17.58 25.64
CA GLU A 47 19.56 18.33 24.69
C GLU A 47 20.21 18.50 23.28
N ASN A 48 21.54 18.39 23.20
CA ASN A 48 22.34 18.44 21.98
C ASN A 48 22.70 17.07 21.33
N SER A 49 22.31 15.91 21.87
CA SER A 49 22.67 14.61 21.30
C SER A 49 21.93 14.34 19.99
N PHE A 50 22.69 14.37 18.89
CA PHE A 50 22.23 13.98 17.56
C PHE A 50 22.18 12.46 17.43
N ILE A 51 21.05 11.93 16.96
CA ILE A 51 20.93 10.52 16.59
C ILE A 51 21.52 10.38 15.19
N TYR A 52 22.43 9.42 15.00
CA TYR A 52 23.20 9.32 13.77
C TYR A 52 22.31 8.97 12.56
N VAL A 53 22.03 9.98 11.75
CA VAL A 53 21.60 9.86 10.34
C VAL A 53 22.85 10.08 9.46
N PRO A 54 23.15 9.21 8.49
CA PRO A 54 24.32 9.38 7.62
C PRO A 54 24.26 10.73 6.86
N PRO A 55 25.40 11.45 6.72
CA PRO A 55 25.39 12.89 6.46
C PRO A 55 25.20 13.28 4.99
N ARG A 56 24.39 14.31 4.73
CA ARG A 56 24.40 15.15 3.53
C ARG A 56 24.03 16.60 3.88
N GLY A 57 24.88 17.57 3.57
CA GLY A 57 24.55 19.02 3.57
C GLY A 57 24.55 19.75 4.92
N ALA A 58 24.66 21.09 4.87
CA ALA A 58 24.56 22.04 5.99
C ALA A 58 23.88 23.34 5.48
N ALA A 59 23.21 24.22 6.26
CA ALA A 59 23.12 24.40 7.72
C ALA A 59 21.79 25.13 8.14
N GLN A 60 21.52 25.23 9.46
CA GLN A 60 20.74 26.23 10.26
C GLN A 60 19.54 27.04 9.62
N GLN A 61 18.42 27.33 10.29
CA GLN A 61 18.09 27.42 11.74
C GLN A 61 16.54 27.37 11.98
N SER A 62 16.10 27.08 13.22
CA SER A 62 14.71 27.11 13.77
C SER A 62 13.55 26.61 12.89
N GLY A 63 12.99 25.45 13.23
CA GLY A 63 12.04 24.68 12.39
C GLY A 63 12.70 23.46 11.73
N THR A 64 14.02 23.37 11.82
CA THR A 64 14.88 22.39 11.14
C THR A 64 15.07 21.05 11.86
N LYS A 65 14.34 20.80 12.95
CA LYS A 65 14.49 19.59 13.78
C LYS A 65 13.13 19.07 14.24
N VAL A 66 12.93 17.76 14.13
CA VAL A 66 11.89 17.00 14.83
C VAL A 66 12.48 16.47 16.14
N GLN A 67 11.99 16.99 17.25
CA GLN A 67 12.33 16.51 18.59
C GLN A 67 11.57 15.22 18.88
N CYS A 68 12.26 14.16 19.28
CA CYS A 68 11.69 12.87 19.58
C CYS A 68 11.76 12.60 21.09
N TYR A 69 10.66 12.09 21.64
CA TYR A 69 10.53 11.73 23.04
C TYR A 69 9.99 10.31 23.11
N GLU A 70 10.43 9.51 24.08
CA GLU A 70 9.67 8.39 24.60
C GLU A 70 8.64 9.02 25.53
N PRO A 71 7.37 9.15 25.16
CA PRO A 71 6.53 10.17 25.79
C PRO A 71 5.84 9.83 27.15
N ALA A 72 6.40 8.96 28.03
CA ALA A 72 5.67 8.33 29.15
C ALA A 72 5.81 8.89 30.56
N THR A 73 6.96 9.03 31.24
CA THR A 73 8.40 9.22 30.92
C THR A 73 8.74 10.59 30.33
N MET A 74 8.24 10.92 29.14
CA MET A 74 8.71 12.06 28.34
C MET A 74 10.24 12.07 28.18
N LYS A 75 10.87 10.88 28.26
CA LYS A 75 12.32 10.69 28.15
C LYS A 75 12.74 11.14 26.76
N TYR A 76 13.53 12.19 26.67
CA TYR A 76 14.05 12.66 25.39
C TYR A 76 14.87 11.56 24.72
N LEU A 77 14.53 11.25 23.46
CA LEU A 77 15.19 10.23 22.65
C LEU A 77 16.24 10.80 21.70
N GLY A 78 16.30 12.13 21.57
CA GLY A 78 17.13 12.85 20.60
C GLY A 78 16.30 13.54 19.53
N TYR A 79 16.95 13.96 18.44
CA TYR A 79 16.29 14.68 17.35
C TYR A 79 16.69 14.16 15.97
N VAL A 80 15.79 14.34 15.01
CA VAL A 80 16.00 14.05 13.58
C VAL A 80 15.89 15.37 12.78
N PRO A 81 16.74 15.62 11.77
CA PRO A 81 16.60 16.80 10.91
C PRO A 81 15.24 16.84 10.18
N ALA A 82 14.62 18.01 10.12
CA ALA A 82 13.46 18.26 9.26
C ALA A 82 13.95 18.78 7.90
N LEU A 83 13.71 18.01 6.83
CA LEU A 83 14.19 18.35 5.49
C LEU A 83 13.39 19.50 4.87
N THR A 84 14.12 20.44 4.28
CA THR A 84 13.60 21.52 3.43
C THR A 84 13.08 20.99 2.09
N ALA A 85 12.30 21.80 1.38
CA ALA A 85 11.74 21.42 0.09
C ALA A 85 12.80 21.11 -0.99
N ASP A 86 13.97 21.76 -0.96
CA ASP A 86 15.07 21.48 -1.88
C ASP A 86 15.80 20.17 -1.57
N GLU A 87 16.02 19.86 -0.29
CA GLU A 87 16.59 18.56 0.11
C GLU A 87 15.66 17.42 -0.28
N VAL A 88 14.33 17.57 -0.12
CA VAL A 88 13.36 16.56 -0.59
C VAL A 88 13.44 16.36 -2.11
N ARG A 89 13.51 17.45 -2.90
CA ARG A 89 13.71 17.37 -4.35
C ARG A 89 15.01 16.62 -4.70
N GLU A 90 16.11 16.91 -4.00
CA GLU A 90 17.40 16.25 -4.22
C GLU A 90 17.33 14.75 -3.93
N GLN A 91 16.68 14.34 -2.84
CA GLN A 91 16.51 12.92 -2.50
C GLN A 91 15.62 12.19 -3.52
N VAL A 92 14.50 12.80 -3.94
CA VAL A 92 13.63 12.25 -4.99
C VAL A 92 14.42 12.01 -6.29
N GLU A 93 15.31 12.93 -6.69
CA GLU A 93 16.13 12.75 -7.90
C GLU A 93 17.23 11.68 -7.76
N LYS A 94 17.73 11.40 -6.55
CA LYS A 94 18.63 10.26 -6.32
C LYS A 94 17.86 8.94 -6.43
N VAL A 95 16.69 8.85 -5.79
CA VAL A 95 15.78 7.70 -5.93
C VAL A 95 15.37 7.49 -7.39
N ARG A 96 15.14 8.56 -8.15
CA ARG A 96 14.84 8.50 -9.61
C ARG A 96 16.00 7.95 -10.44
N LYS A 97 17.25 8.15 -10.04
CA LYS A 97 18.44 7.57 -10.68
C LYS A 97 18.58 6.08 -10.32
N ALA A 98 18.49 5.74 -9.04
CA ALA A 98 18.52 4.37 -8.52
C ALA A 98 17.41 3.49 -9.15
N GLN A 99 16.20 4.02 -9.25
CA GLN A 99 15.03 3.32 -9.80
C GLN A 99 15.23 2.86 -11.24
N LYS A 100 15.93 3.63 -12.09
CA LYS A 100 16.20 3.25 -13.50
C LYS A 100 17.05 1.98 -13.61
N MET A 101 17.86 1.67 -12.59
CA MET A 101 18.58 0.41 -12.47
C MET A 101 17.65 -0.68 -11.91
N TRP A 102 16.93 -0.38 -10.83
CA TRP A 102 16.03 -1.33 -10.16
C TRP A 102 14.89 -1.85 -11.04
N ALA A 103 14.30 -1.00 -11.90
CA ALA A 103 13.23 -1.35 -12.82
C ALA A 103 13.60 -2.54 -13.75
N LYS A 104 14.89 -2.70 -14.06
CA LYS A 104 15.43 -3.76 -14.92
C LYS A 104 15.68 -5.08 -14.19
N THR A 105 15.53 -5.11 -12.86
CA THR A 105 15.76 -6.32 -12.06
C THR A 105 14.66 -7.35 -12.26
N SER A 106 15.04 -8.63 -12.12
CA SER A 106 14.12 -9.77 -12.16
C SER A 106 13.31 -9.90 -10.87
N PHE A 107 12.12 -10.50 -10.95
CA PHE A 107 11.36 -10.88 -9.75
C PHE A 107 12.15 -11.77 -8.79
N LYS A 108 13.12 -12.57 -9.28
CA LYS A 108 14.03 -13.36 -8.42
C LYS A 108 14.84 -12.46 -7.47
N GLN A 109 15.38 -11.35 -7.96
CA GLN A 109 16.12 -10.37 -7.14
C GLN A 109 15.19 -9.64 -6.16
N ARG A 110 14.03 -9.16 -6.63
CA ARG A 110 13.03 -8.47 -5.78
C ARG A 110 12.50 -9.37 -4.66
N ARG A 111 12.27 -10.65 -4.95
CA ARG A 111 11.91 -11.68 -3.95
C ARG A 111 13.05 -11.98 -2.97
N GLN A 112 14.32 -11.79 -3.35
CA GLN A 112 15.45 -12.00 -2.43
C GLN A 112 15.54 -10.89 -1.38
N PHE A 113 15.33 -9.63 -1.77
CA PHE A 113 15.20 -8.49 -0.85
C PHE A 113 14.13 -8.75 0.22
N LEU A 114 12.91 -9.10 -0.22
CA LEU A 114 11.80 -9.46 0.67
C LEU A 114 12.13 -10.58 1.66
N ARG A 115 12.85 -11.63 1.20
CA ARG A 115 13.25 -12.74 2.08
C ARG A 115 14.28 -12.33 3.13
N ILE A 116 15.21 -11.44 2.78
CA ILE A 116 16.21 -10.91 3.73
C ILE A 116 15.51 -10.11 4.82
N LEU A 117 14.58 -9.22 4.44
CA LEU A 117 13.75 -8.48 5.39
C LEU A 117 12.95 -9.44 6.29
N LEU A 118 12.23 -10.41 5.73
CA LEU A 118 11.44 -11.37 6.51
C LEU A 118 12.30 -12.15 7.52
N LYS A 119 13.50 -12.59 7.10
CA LYS A 119 14.44 -13.31 7.96
C LYS A 119 14.94 -12.42 9.12
N TYR A 120 15.23 -11.15 8.84
CA TYR A 120 15.64 -10.20 9.88
C TYR A 120 14.49 -9.92 10.85
N ILE A 121 13.29 -9.60 10.34
CA ILE A 121 12.09 -9.28 11.12
C ILE A 121 11.74 -10.42 12.09
N ILE A 122 11.67 -11.66 11.61
CA ILE A 122 11.33 -12.81 12.47
C ILE A 122 12.38 -13.00 13.59
N LYS A 123 13.68 -12.83 13.26
CA LYS A 123 14.78 -12.98 14.23
C LYS A 123 14.78 -11.87 15.29
N HIS A 124 14.46 -10.64 14.90
CA HIS A 124 14.63 -9.43 15.71
C HIS A 124 13.30 -8.77 16.11
N GLN A 125 12.19 -9.52 16.05
CA GLN A 125 10.84 -9.02 16.33
C GLN A 125 10.73 -8.31 17.69
N ALA A 126 11.38 -8.83 18.74
CA ALA A 126 11.35 -8.22 20.07
C ALA A 126 11.96 -6.81 20.07
N LEU A 127 13.12 -6.63 19.43
CA LEU A 127 13.80 -5.34 19.28
C LEU A 127 12.97 -4.35 18.46
N ILE A 128 12.38 -4.83 17.35
CA ILE A 128 11.52 -3.98 16.50
C ILE A 128 10.29 -3.54 17.30
N CYS A 129 9.63 -4.46 18.03
CA CYS A 129 8.52 -4.13 18.90
C CYS A 129 8.90 -3.13 20.00
N GLU A 130 10.04 -3.32 20.67
CA GLU A 130 10.52 -2.42 21.72
C GLU A 130 10.69 -0.99 21.21
N ILE A 131 11.37 -0.85 20.07
CA ILE A 131 11.57 0.43 19.39
C ILE A 131 10.23 1.03 18.93
N SER A 132 9.33 0.23 18.33
CA SER A 132 7.98 0.70 17.95
C SER A 132 7.19 1.19 19.15
N SER A 133 7.34 0.51 20.29
CA SER A 133 6.61 0.78 21.52
C SER A 133 7.08 2.09 22.13
N ARG A 134 8.41 2.26 22.34
CA ARG A 134 9.06 3.48 22.85
C ARG A 134 8.68 4.73 22.07
N ASP A 135 8.57 4.64 20.74
CA ASP A 135 8.29 5.81 19.90
C ASP A 135 6.80 6.18 19.78
N THR A 136 5.84 5.36 20.27
CA THR A 136 4.42 5.53 19.83
C THR A 136 3.27 5.29 20.80
N GLY A 137 3.45 4.60 21.93
CA GLY A 137 2.36 4.40 22.91
C GLY A 137 2.04 2.94 23.14
N LYS A 138 2.18 2.16 22.07
CA LYS A 138 1.62 0.82 21.97
C LYS A 138 2.31 -0.18 22.90
N THR A 139 1.56 -1.17 23.37
CA THR A 139 2.16 -2.27 24.13
C THR A 139 3.03 -3.15 23.21
N MET A 140 3.93 -3.94 23.80
CA MET A 140 4.74 -4.92 23.06
C MET A 140 3.87 -5.95 22.31
N VAL A 141 2.65 -6.22 22.79
CA VAL A 141 1.70 -7.14 22.16
C VAL A 141 1.05 -6.47 20.94
N ASP A 142 0.61 -5.22 21.07
CA ASP A 142 0.07 -4.43 19.96
C ASP A 142 1.12 -4.19 18.87
N ALA A 143 2.39 -3.99 19.26
CA ALA A 143 3.51 -3.92 18.33
C ALA A 143 3.71 -5.25 17.59
N SER A 144 3.66 -6.38 18.29
CA SER A 144 3.79 -7.70 17.67
C SER A 144 2.67 -7.97 16.65
N LEU A 145 1.42 -7.67 17.02
CA LEU A 145 0.26 -7.85 16.15
C LEU A 145 0.27 -6.86 14.97
N GLY A 146 0.41 -5.57 15.25
CA GLY A 146 0.23 -4.49 14.26
C GLY A 146 1.46 -4.13 13.43
N GLU A 147 2.67 -4.31 13.95
CA GLU A 147 3.93 -4.01 13.24
C GLU A 147 4.50 -5.26 12.58
N ILE A 148 4.65 -6.35 13.34
CA ILE A 148 5.37 -7.55 12.91
C ILE A 148 4.48 -8.46 12.06
N MET A 149 3.32 -8.87 12.59
CA MET A 149 2.48 -9.88 11.96
C MET A 149 1.93 -9.40 10.61
N THR A 150 1.39 -8.18 10.56
CA THR A 150 0.91 -7.52 9.33
C THR A 150 1.99 -7.38 8.25
N THR A 151 3.22 -7.03 8.63
CA THR A 151 4.35 -6.86 7.71
C THR A 151 4.86 -8.21 7.20
N CYS A 152 4.93 -9.22 8.08
CA CYS A 152 5.24 -10.60 7.70
C CYS A 152 4.22 -11.14 6.69
N GLU A 153 2.92 -10.94 6.90
CA GLU A 153 1.87 -11.33 5.95
C GLU A 153 1.99 -10.57 4.62
N LYS A 154 2.29 -9.26 4.63
CA LYS A 154 2.51 -8.49 3.39
C LYS A 154 3.66 -9.08 2.58
N ILE A 155 4.77 -9.40 3.24
CA ILE A 155 5.92 -10.03 2.60
C ILE A 155 5.55 -11.43 2.10
N HIS A 156 4.83 -12.23 2.88
CA HIS A 156 4.42 -13.58 2.48
C HIS A 156 3.52 -13.55 1.23
N TRP A 157 2.53 -12.65 1.18
CA TRP A 157 1.65 -12.48 0.02
C TRP A 157 2.42 -12.01 -1.24
N LEU A 158 3.35 -11.06 -1.12
CA LEU A 158 4.22 -10.68 -2.25
C LEU A 158 5.15 -11.82 -2.68
N LEU A 159 5.62 -12.64 -1.73
CA LEU A 159 6.44 -13.84 -1.99
C LEU A 159 5.65 -15.03 -2.56
N SER A 160 4.33 -15.09 -2.42
CA SER A 160 3.50 -16.11 -3.06
C SER A 160 2.92 -15.60 -4.39
N GLU A 161 2.18 -14.49 -4.36
CA GLU A 161 1.34 -14.03 -5.46
C GLU A 161 1.84 -12.81 -6.25
N GLY A 162 2.68 -11.94 -5.67
CA GLY A 162 2.93 -10.61 -6.26
C GLY A 162 3.33 -10.63 -7.76
N GLU A 163 4.13 -11.61 -8.17
CA GLU A 163 4.56 -11.78 -9.57
C GLU A 163 3.41 -12.20 -10.50
N LYS A 164 2.44 -13.01 -10.03
CA LYS A 164 1.26 -13.41 -10.80
C LYS A 164 0.46 -12.16 -11.20
N TRP A 165 0.30 -11.22 -10.27
CA TRP A 165 -0.49 -10.01 -10.48
C TRP A 165 0.20 -8.95 -11.35
N LEU A 166 1.51 -9.04 -11.55
CA LEU A 166 2.29 -8.14 -12.42
C LEU A 166 2.66 -8.74 -13.79
N LYS A 167 2.27 -9.99 -14.06
CA LYS A 167 2.40 -10.58 -15.41
C LYS A 167 1.38 -9.95 -16.38
N PRO A 168 1.70 -9.89 -17.69
CA PRO A 168 0.75 -9.36 -18.66
C PRO A 168 -0.55 -10.17 -18.72
N GLU A 169 -1.68 -9.48 -18.67
CA GLU A 169 -3.02 -10.07 -18.81
C GLU A 169 -3.44 -10.09 -20.29
N TYR A 170 -3.56 -11.26 -20.89
CA TYR A 170 -4.14 -11.38 -22.23
C TYR A 170 -5.65 -11.23 -22.17
N ARG A 171 -6.21 -10.45 -23.10
CA ARG A 171 -7.63 -10.14 -23.20
C ARG A 171 -8.16 -10.48 -24.60
N SER A 172 -9.47 -10.66 -24.72
CA SER A 172 -10.09 -10.85 -26.03
C SER A 172 -9.91 -9.59 -26.88
N SER A 173 -9.39 -9.75 -28.10
CA SER A 173 -9.36 -8.69 -29.11
C SER A 173 -10.73 -8.51 -29.80
N GLY A 174 -11.70 -9.40 -29.56
CA GLY A 174 -12.98 -9.40 -30.25
C GLY A 174 -12.94 -10.03 -31.65
N ARG A 175 -14.11 -10.27 -32.24
CA ARG A 175 -14.26 -10.99 -33.52
C ARG A 175 -13.65 -10.27 -34.73
N SER A 176 -13.71 -8.93 -34.75
CA SER A 176 -13.14 -8.12 -35.83
C SER A 176 -11.61 -8.07 -35.82
N MET A 177 -10.99 -8.30 -34.67
CA MET A 177 -9.54 -8.25 -34.47
C MET A 177 -8.96 -9.62 -34.07
N LEU A 178 -9.48 -10.73 -34.60
CA LEU A 178 -8.94 -12.08 -34.35
C LEU A 178 -7.45 -12.21 -34.74
N HIS A 179 -7.02 -11.44 -35.74
CA HIS A 179 -5.63 -11.32 -36.18
C HIS A 179 -4.73 -10.56 -35.20
N LYS A 180 -5.29 -9.98 -34.14
CA LYS A 180 -4.55 -9.31 -33.06
C LYS A 180 -4.35 -10.22 -31.86
N SER A 181 -3.29 -9.94 -31.12
CA SER A 181 -3.08 -10.33 -29.74
C SER A 181 -3.19 -9.06 -28.89
N ALA A 182 -4.08 -9.06 -27.89
CA ALA A 182 -4.30 -7.92 -27.00
C ALA A 182 -3.93 -8.30 -25.56
N ARG A 183 -3.14 -7.46 -24.90
CA ARG A 183 -2.74 -7.65 -23.50
C ARG A 183 -2.69 -6.34 -22.73
N VAL A 184 -2.74 -6.45 -21.41
CA VAL A 184 -2.44 -5.36 -20.48
C VAL A 184 -1.14 -5.67 -19.77
N GLU A 185 -0.20 -4.72 -19.78
CA GLU A 185 1.09 -4.80 -19.13
C GLU A 185 1.17 -3.85 -17.93
N PHE A 186 1.94 -4.22 -16.91
CA PHE A 186 2.16 -3.42 -15.71
C PHE A 186 3.62 -2.99 -15.64
N HIS A 187 3.87 -1.70 -15.80
CA HIS A 187 5.22 -1.11 -15.77
C HIS A 187 5.38 -0.27 -14.49
N PRO A 188 6.56 -0.17 -13.86
CA PRO A 188 6.75 0.74 -12.73
C PRO A 188 6.50 2.20 -13.16
N LEU A 189 5.97 3.01 -12.24
CA LEU A 189 5.69 4.43 -12.44
C LEU A 189 6.97 5.27 -12.41
N GLY A 190 7.90 4.94 -11.51
CA GLY A 190 9.10 5.72 -11.24
C GLY A 190 9.34 5.83 -9.73
N VAL A 191 9.35 7.05 -9.20
CA VAL A 191 9.47 7.33 -7.76
C VAL A 191 8.08 7.46 -7.14
N ILE A 192 7.79 6.63 -6.15
CA ILE A 192 6.61 6.76 -5.30
C ILE A 192 6.98 7.62 -4.07
N GLY A 193 6.16 8.61 -3.76
CA GLY A 193 6.18 9.29 -2.48
C GLY A 193 5.22 8.60 -1.53
N ALA A 194 5.64 8.34 -0.29
CA ALA A 194 4.74 7.87 0.77
C ALA A 194 4.78 8.86 1.94
N ILE A 195 3.61 9.28 2.43
CA ILE A 195 3.47 10.06 3.66
C ILE A 195 2.71 9.17 4.64
N VAL A 196 3.30 8.90 5.81
CA VAL A 196 2.89 7.78 6.66
C VAL A 196 2.73 8.14 8.14
N SER A 197 1.68 7.62 8.77
CA SER A 197 1.29 7.93 10.14
C SER A 197 2.09 7.19 11.22
N TRP A 198 2.07 7.77 12.42
CA TRP A 198 2.76 7.36 13.65
C TRP A 198 2.21 6.11 14.34
N ASN A 199 1.03 5.63 13.97
CA ASN A 199 0.33 4.58 14.73
C ASN A 199 1.02 3.21 14.62
N TYR A 200 1.54 2.87 13.44
CA TYR A 200 2.32 1.66 13.21
C TYR A 200 3.53 1.98 12.31
N PRO A 201 4.54 2.74 12.77
CA PRO A 201 5.60 3.28 11.93
C PRO A 201 6.39 2.22 11.17
N PHE A 202 6.65 1.05 11.78
CA PHE A 202 7.36 -0.02 11.09
C PHE A 202 6.52 -0.56 9.94
N HIS A 203 5.27 -0.93 10.19
CA HIS A 203 4.37 -1.40 9.14
C HIS A 203 4.09 -0.34 8.08
N ASN A 204 3.87 0.91 8.50
CA ASN A 204 3.50 2.01 7.62
C ASN A 204 4.67 2.45 6.72
N ILE A 205 5.94 2.34 7.17
CA ILE A 205 7.10 2.43 6.28
C ILE A 205 7.16 1.21 5.34
N PHE A 206 7.06 0.00 5.89
CA PHE A 206 7.36 -1.21 5.13
C PHE A 206 6.30 -1.56 4.08
N ASN A 207 5.01 -1.46 4.39
CA ASN A 207 3.92 -1.85 3.49
C ASN A 207 3.93 -1.16 2.11
N PRO A 208 4.00 0.19 1.99
CA PRO A 208 4.13 0.86 0.70
C PRO A 208 5.50 0.58 0.05
N MET A 209 6.59 0.52 0.83
CA MET A 209 7.94 0.24 0.35
C MET A 209 8.05 -1.14 -0.31
N LEU A 210 7.48 -2.17 0.31
CA LEU A 210 7.43 -3.54 -0.20
C LEU A 210 6.67 -3.61 -1.52
N ALA A 211 5.51 -2.94 -1.64
CA ALA A 211 4.74 -2.90 -2.88
C ALA A 211 5.48 -2.11 -4.00
N ALA A 212 6.07 -0.97 -3.67
CA ALA A 212 6.85 -0.14 -4.58
C ALA A 212 8.07 -0.88 -5.15
N LEU A 213 8.92 -1.45 -4.29
CA LEU A 213 10.12 -2.14 -4.72
C LEU A 213 9.81 -3.45 -5.45
N PHE A 214 8.76 -4.17 -5.06
CA PHE A 214 8.34 -5.39 -5.78
C PHE A 214 7.86 -5.07 -7.21
N SER A 215 7.09 -3.99 -7.38
CA SER A 215 6.66 -3.51 -8.71
C SER A 215 7.78 -2.90 -9.55
N GLY A 216 8.90 -2.50 -8.94
CA GLY A 216 10.10 -1.98 -9.62
C GLY A 216 10.24 -0.46 -9.57
N ASN A 217 9.55 0.17 -8.63
CA ASN A 217 9.68 1.58 -8.30
C ASN A 217 10.82 1.80 -7.29
N GLY A 218 11.27 3.05 -7.17
CA GLY A 218 11.94 3.56 -5.98
C GLY A 218 10.93 4.28 -5.09
N ILE A 219 11.27 4.56 -3.84
CA ILE A 219 10.33 5.20 -2.91
C ILE A 219 11.02 6.20 -1.98
N VAL A 220 10.38 7.35 -1.74
CA VAL A 220 10.74 8.30 -0.69
C VAL A 220 9.61 8.34 0.32
N ILE A 221 9.90 8.14 1.59
CA ILE A 221 8.91 7.91 2.66
C ILE A 221 9.05 9.01 3.70
N LYS A 222 8.11 9.97 3.76
CA LYS A 222 7.99 10.91 4.87
C LYS A 222 7.23 10.25 6.02
N ILE A 223 7.94 9.91 7.09
CA ILE A 223 7.30 9.48 8.33
C ILE A 223 6.77 10.69 9.12
N SER A 224 5.67 10.48 9.84
CA SER A 224 5.15 11.43 10.83
C SER A 224 6.24 11.84 11.81
N GLU A 225 6.28 13.14 12.11
CA GLU A 225 7.13 13.73 13.14
C GLU A 225 6.91 13.13 14.55
N ASN A 226 5.79 12.42 14.77
CA ASN A 226 5.47 11.71 16.02
C ASN A 226 5.99 10.25 16.03
N ALA A 227 6.80 9.83 15.07
CA ALA A 227 7.43 8.50 15.06
C ALA A 227 8.75 8.48 14.26
N SER A 228 9.45 9.62 14.22
CA SER A 228 10.65 9.77 13.39
C SER A 228 11.89 9.08 13.97
N TRP A 229 11.93 8.83 15.28
CA TRP A 229 13.05 8.17 15.96
C TRP A 229 13.24 6.73 15.48
N SER A 230 12.17 5.94 15.53
CA SER A 230 12.16 4.54 15.09
C SER A 230 12.46 4.42 13.59
N GLY A 231 12.00 5.40 12.80
CA GLY A 231 12.26 5.51 11.36
C GLY A 231 13.75 5.47 10.99
N CYS A 232 14.63 6.06 11.81
CA CYS A 232 16.09 6.01 11.60
C CYS A 232 16.64 4.58 11.65
N PHE A 233 16.29 3.81 12.68
CA PHE A 233 16.70 2.41 12.81
C PHE A 233 16.09 1.55 11.69
N TYR A 234 14.81 1.75 11.38
CA TYR A 234 14.12 1.02 10.31
C TYR A 234 14.73 1.27 8.93
N PHE A 235 15.23 2.49 8.68
CA PHE A 235 15.95 2.80 7.46
C PHE A 235 17.27 2.01 7.35
N ARG A 236 18.02 1.84 8.45
CA ARG A 236 19.24 1.01 8.46
C ARG A 236 18.97 -0.46 8.14
N ILE A 237 17.82 -1.02 8.57
CA ILE A 237 17.39 -2.38 8.17
C ILE A 237 17.22 -2.45 6.64
N ILE A 238 16.58 -1.45 6.04
CA ILE A 238 16.34 -1.38 4.60
C ILE A 238 17.67 -1.25 3.84
N GLN A 239 18.56 -0.35 4.26
CA GLN A 239 19.88 -0.16 3.66
C GLN A 239 20.72 -1.45 3.69
N SER A 240 20.84 -2.11 4.85
CA SER A 240 21.54 -3.40 4.96
C SER A 240 20.93 -4.48 4.07
N ALA A 241 19.61 -4.52 3.91
CA ALA A 241 18.93 -5.47 3.03
C ALA A 241 19.14 -5.17 1.53
N LEU A 242 19.22 -3.90 1.14
CA LEU A 242 19.55 -3.48 -0.24
C LEU A 242 21.02 -3.82 -0.57
N ALA A 243 21.95 -3.48 0.31
CA ALA A 243 23.38 -3.78 0.18
C ALA A 243 23.62 -5.30 0.04
N ALA A 244 22.94 -6.12 0.84
CA ALA A 244 23.05 -7.58 0.81
C ALA A 244 22.58 -8.25 -0.50
N ILE A 245 21.95 -7.52 -1.43
CA ILE A 245 21.62 -7.99 -2.78
C ILE A 245 22.29 -7.17 -3.90
N GLY A 246 23.15 -6.21 -3.57
CA GLY A 246 23.74 -5.29 -4.55
C GLY A 246 22.72 -4.40 -5.26
N ALA A 247 21.63 -4.04 -4.57
CA ALA A 247 20.71 -3.02 -5.05
C ALA A 247 21.31 -1.61 -4.84
N PRO A 248 20.90 -0.59 -5.62
CA PRO A 248 21.32 0.78 -5.36
C PRO A 248 20.91 1.22 -3.96
N GLU A 249 21.82 1.87 -3.22
CA GLU A 249 21.60 2.30 -1.84
C GLU A 249 20.51 3.38 -1.76
N ASP A 250 20.57 4.40 -2.63
CA ASP A 250 19.52 5.43 -2.76
C ASP A 250 18.21 4.92 -3.40
N LEU A 251 17.86 3.62 -3.36
CA LEU A 251 16.59 3.11 -3.93
C LEU A 251 15.38 3.41 -3.04
N VAL A 252 15.63 3.51 -1.73
CA VAL A 252 14.66 3.90 -0.70
C VAL A 252 15.28 5.07 0.05
N GLU A 253 14.48 6.08 0.37
CA GLU A 253 14.84 7.11 1.34
C GLU A 253 13.73 7.23 2.39
N VAL A 254 14.09 7.32 3.67
CA VAL A 254 13.17 7.70 4.75
C VAL A 254 13.51 9.12 5.18
N ILE A 255 12.56 10.04 5.00
CA ILE A 255 12.73 11.47 5.31
C ILE A 255 11.83 11.89 6.47
N THR A 256 12.24 12.95 7.16
CA THR A 256 11.54 13.53 8.31
C THR A 256 11.33 15.02 8.07
N GLY A 257 10.25 15.57 8.62
CA GLY A 257 9.94 17.01 8.58
C GLY A 257 8.44 17.28 8.73
N PHE A 258 8.01 18.51 8.47
CA PHE A 258 6.64 18.96 8.77
C PHE A 258 5.74 18.95 7.51
N GLY A 259 4.85 19.95 7.37
CA GLY A 259 3.94 20.06 6.23
C GLY A 259 4.66 20.33 4.92
N GLU A 260 5.59 21.30 4.91
CA GLU A 260 6.40 21.70 3.73
C GLU A 260 7.17 20.52 3.13
N THR A 261 7.77 19.68 3.97
CA THR A 261 8.46 18.44 3.57
C THR A 261 7.51 17.47 2.86
N GLY A 262 6.25 17.39 3.30
CA GLY A 262 5.21 16.59 2.66
C GLY A 262 4.76 17.18 1.32
N GLU A 263 4.56 18.49 1.24
CA GLU A 263 4.19 19.19 0.00
C GLU A 263 5.28 19.10 -1.07
N ALA A 264 6.56 19.23 -0.66
CA ALA A 264 7.71 19.02 -1.53
C ALA A 264 7.77 17.59 -2.08
N LEU A 265 7.45 16.58 -1.25
CA LEU A 265 7.37 15.19 -1.70
C LEU A 265 6.21 14.97 -2.68
N VAL A 266 5.03 15.55 -2.39
CA VAL A 266 3.83 15.46 -3.24
C VAL A 266 4.06 16.05 -4.63
N SER A 267 4.75 17.19 -4.69
CA SER A 267 5.04 17.90 -5.94
C SER A 267 6.18 17.28 -6.77
N SER A 268 6.99 16.40 -6.18
CA SER A 268 8.20 15.83 -6.83
C SER A 268 8.08 14.36 -7.24
N ALA A 269 7.19 13.59 -6.61
CA ALA A 269 7.00 12.16 -6.87
C ALA A 269 6.05 11.88 -8.06
N ASP A 270 6.23 10.74 -8.72
CA ASP A 270 5.38 10.32 -9.86
C ASP A 270 4.02 9.77 -9.40
N LYS A 271 3.91 9.38 -8.12
CA LYS A 271 2.69 9.00 -7.43
C LYS A 271 2.86 9.20 -5.93
N VAL A 272 1.81 9.66 -5.25
CA VAL A 272 1.77 9.72 -3.77
C VAL A 272 0.89 8.60 -3.19
N ILE A 273 1.32 8.02 -2.08
CA ILE A 273 0.51 7.24 -1.14
C ILE A 273 0.47 8.05 0.16
N PHE A 274 -0.73 8.42 0.62
CA PHE A 274 -0.92 9.10 1.90
C PHE A 274 -1.67 8.19 2.86
N VAL A 275 -1.13 8.01 4.07
CA VAL A 275 -1.73 7.27 5.17
C VAL A 275 -1.67 8.15 6.41
N GLY A 276 -2.81 8.70 6.82
CA GLY A 276 -2.92 9.58 7.97
C GLY A 276 -4.32 10.18 8.13
N SER A 277 -4.56 10.82 9.27
CA SER A 277 -5.74 11.65 9.53
C SER A 277 -5.59 13.03 8.88
N PRO A 278 -6.69 13.81 8.73
CA PRO A 278 -6.63 15.21 8.35
C PRO A 278 -5.98 16.16 9.38
N GLY A 279 -5.47 15.68 10.53
CA GLY A 279 -4.76 16.51 11.52
C GLY A 279 -4.29 15.79 12.80
N VAL A 280 -3.30 16.42 13.46
CA VAL A 280 -2.73 16.16 14.81
C VAL A 280 -1.88 14.84 14.93
N GLY A 281 -0.87 14.65 15.80
CA GLY A 281 -0.03 15.59 16.61
C GLY A 281 0.49 15.03 17.97
N LYS A 282 1.77 14.61 18.06
CA LYS A 282 2.71 14.25 19.19
C LYS A 282 2.11 14.09 20.62
N MET A 283 2.36 13.08 21.48
CA MET A 283 3.29 11.92 21.47
C MET A 283 2.96 10.93 22.67
N GLY A 284 3.23 9.60 22.63
CA GLY A 284 2.92 8.55 23.68
C GLY A 284 3.85 7.28 23.69
N PRO A 285 4.06 6.49 24.81
CA PRO A 285 4.80 5.18 24.85
C PRO A 285 4.31 4.18 25.99
N PRO A 286 5.11 3.16 26.44
CA PRO A 286 4.57 1.99 27.19
C PRO A 286 5.44 1.20 28.24
N LEU A 287 6.73 1.48 28.47
CA LEU A 287 7.65 0.47 29.03
C LEU A 287 7.74 0.40 30.57
N ALA A 288 6.69 -0.07 31.26
CA ALA A 288 6.72 -0.25 32.72
C ALA A 288 5.91 -1.42 33.34
N GLY A 289 5.50 -2.45 32.58
CA GLY A 289 4.80 -3.60 33.19
C GLY A 289 3.97 -4.45 32.23
N ARG A 290 3.06 -5.27 32.80
CA ARG A 290 1.94 -5.86 32.05
C ARG A 290 0.77 -4.88 32.10
N TYR A 291 0.46 -4.27 30.97
CA TYR A 291 -0.66 -3.35 30.81
C TYR A 291 -1.53 -3.80 29.63
N ASP A 292 -2.84 -3.63 29.77
CA ASP A 292 -3.82 -3.97 28.73
C ASP A 292 -3.98 -2.87 27.66
N MET A 293 -3.52 -1.64 27.96
CA MET A 293 -3.62 -0.46 27.09
C MET A 293 -2.36 0.41 27.19
N GLY A 294 -1.95 0.98 26.06
CA GLY A 294 -0.87 1.96 25.97
C GLY A 294 -1.29 3.42 26.19
N ALA A 295 -0.33 4.35 26.18
CA ALA A 295 -0.62 5.79 26.20
C ALA A 295 -1.06 6.30 24.81
N LEU A 296 -1.70 7.48 24.76
CA LEU A 296 -2.03 8.14 23.49
C LEU A 296 -0.76 8.68 22.82
N CYS A 297 -0.55 8.42 21.53
CA CYS A 297 0.53 9.04 20.75
C CYS A 297 0.35 10.56 20.49
N MET A 298 -0.55 11.21 21.23
CA MET A 298 -0.94 12.60 21.03
C MET A 298 -1.28 13.27 22.37
N HIS A 299 -0.58 14.36 22.61
CA HIS A 299 -0.77 15.37 23.65
C HIS A 299 -1.83 16.36 23.15
N GLU A 300 -2.57 17.02 24.04
CA GLU A 300 -3.80 17.80 23.71
C GLU A 300 -4.94 16.95 23.09
N HIS A 301 -4.66 15.75 22.56
CA HIS A 301 -5.69 14.84 22.05
C HIS A 301 -6.57 14.27 23.16
N SER A 302 -6.06 14.17 24.39
CA SER A 302 -6.89 13.95 25.59
C SER A 302 -7.95 15.04 25.75
N GLU A 303 -7.60 16.31 25.54
CA GLU A 303 -8.56 17.43 25.59
C GLU A 303 -9.58 17.36 24.45
N LYS A 304 -9.13 17.00 23.23
CA LYS A 304 -10.04 16.73 22.11
C LYS A 304 -11.03 15.60 22.45
N LEU A 305 -10.55 14.51 23.05
CA LEU A 305 -11.37 13.37 23.45
C LEU A 305 -12.37 13.76 24.54
N GLU A 306 -11.96 14.46 25.61
CA GLU A 306 -12.91 15.01 26.60
C GLU A 306 -13.91 15.96 25.95
N GLY A 307 -13.49 16.81 25.01
CA GLY A 307 -14.40 17.70 24.27
C GLY A 307 -15.46 16.96 23.44
N LEU A 308 -15.16 15.76 22.93
CA LEU A 308 -16.14 14.89 22.27
C LEU A 308 -17.04 14.16 23.27
N VAL A 309 -16.51 13.77 24.43
CA VAL A 309 -17.26 13.12 25.51
C VAL A 309 -18.25 14.10 26.16
N HIS A 310 -17.81 15.32 26.48
CA HIS A 310 -18.68 16.37 27.02
C HIS A 310 -19.81 16.73 26.04
N ASP A 311 -19.53 16.93 24.75
CA ASP A 311 -20.57 17.18 23.73
C ASP A 311 -21.62 16.05 23.67
N ALA A 312 -21.21 14.79 23.87
CA ALA A 312 -22.13 13.66 23.92
C ALA A 312 -22.97 13.67 25.22
N ILE A 313 -22.35 13.90 26.38
CA ILE A 313 -23.05 13.93 27.68
C ILE A 313 -24.05 15.09 27.74
N ASP A 314 -23.66 16.29 27.29
CA ASP A 314 -24.53 17.48 27.23
C ASP A 314 -25.76 17.25 26.33
N LYS A 315 -25.67 16.31 25.38
CA LYS A 315 -26.74 15.88 24.48
C LYS A 315 -27.46 14.59 24.95
N GLY A 316 -27.21 14.14 26.18
CA GLY A 316 -27.93 13.03 26.83
C GLY A 316 -27.30 11.64 26.66
N ALA A 317 -26.03 11.55 26.26
CA ALA A 317 -25.28 10.29 26.33
C ALA A 317 -24.85 9.96 27.77
N GLU A 318 -24.57 8.68 28.03
CA GLU A 318 -24.25 8.18 29.36
C GLU A 318 -22.96 7.36 29.34
N ILE A 319 -22.00 7.69 30.22
CA ILE A 319 -20.82 6.84 30.45
C ILE A 319 -21.24 5.67 31.35
N VAL A 320 -21.25 4.45 30.81
CA VAL A 320 -21.61 3.23 31.56
C VAL A 320 -20.40 2.48 32.11
N ALA A 321 -19.22 2.70 31.51
CA ALA A 321 -17.96 2.21 32.03
C ALA A 321 -16.85 3.19 31.66
N ARG A 322 -15.96 3.48 32.61
CA ARG A 322 -14.74 4.26 32.40
C ARG A 322 -13.64 3.57 33.18
N GLY A 323 -12.54 3.24 32.50
CA GLY A 323 -11.39 2.61 33.13
C GLY A 323 -10.77 3.52 34.19
N SER A 324 -10.10 2.91 35.17
CA SER A 324 -9.23 3.61 36.10
C SER A 324 -7.77 3.32 35.74
N PHE A 325 -6.89 4.29 35.99
CA PHE A 325 -5.46 4.03 35.99
C PHE A 325 -5.08 3.32 37.28
N GLY A 326 -4.20 2.31 37.19
CA GLY A 326 -3.53 1.75 38.36
C GLY A 326 -2.51 2.74 38.94
N PRO A 327 -1.69 2.32 39.92
CA PRO A 327 -0.51 3.08 40.30
C PRO A 327 0.45 3.14 39.10
N ILE A 328 0.37 4.24 38.35
CA ILE A 328 1.32 4.55 37.27
C ILE A 328 2.67 4.84 37.95
N GLY A 329 3.78 4.41 37.32
CA GLY A 329 5.12 4.60 37.89
C GLY A 329 5.41 6.08 38.18
N GLY A 330 6.27 6.37 39.15
CA GLY A 330 6.53 7.75 39.61
C GLY A 330 7.03 8.72 38.54
N ASP A 331 7.52 8.20 37.41
CA ASP A 331 8.03 8.96 36.26
C ASP A 331 6.97 9.12 35.13
N ALA A 332 5.71 8.74 35.37
CA ALA A 332 4.65 8.79 34.37
C ALA A 332 3.90 10.14 34.32
N VAL A 333 3.46 10.54 33.12
CA VAL A 333 2.75 11.81 32.86
C VAL A 333 1.31 11.61 32.38
N ASP A 334 0.50 12.69 32.40
CA ASP A 334 -0.93 12.74 32.05
C ASP A 334 -1.22 12.55 30.53
N GLN A 335 -0.79 11.41 29.97
CA GLN A 335 -0.93 11.03 28.55
C GLN A 335 -1.80 9.77 28.34
N TYR A 336 -2.31 9.20 29.44
CA TYR A 336 -3.22 8.07 29.41
C TYR A 336 -4.66 8.59 29.34
N TYR A 337 -5.49 7.97 28.50
CA TYR A 337 -6.93 8.22 28.44
C TYR A 337 -7.67 6.96 28.87
N PRO A 338 -8.61 7.03 29.83
CA PRO A 338 -9.24 5.84 30.34
C PRO A 338 -10.14 5.23 29.26
N PRO A 339 -10.13 3.90 29.05
CA PRO A 339 -11.05 3.27 28.12
C PRO A 339 -12.49 3.56 28.56
N THR A 340 -13.26 4.23 27.70
CA THR A 340 -14.55 4.83 28.05
C THR A 340 -15.66 4.29 27.14
N VAL A 341 -16.65 3.63 27.73
CA VAL A 341 -17.84 3.10 27.04
C VAL A 341 -19.00 4.05 27.26
N ILE A 342 -19.58 4.54 26.17
CA ILE A 342 -20.65 5.56 26.19
C ILE A 342 -21.86 5.03 25.43
N VAL A 343 -23.03 5.01 26.08
CA VAL A 343 -24.30 4.56 25.50
C VAL A 343 -25.24 5.74 25.24
N ASN A 344 -26.36 5.45 24.57
CA ASN A 344 -27.40 6.42 24.21
C ASN A 344 -26.90 7.56 23.28
N VAL A 345 -25.74 7.34 22.64
CA VAL A 345 -25.18 8.23 21.64
C VAL A 345 -26.03 8.25 20.36
N ASN A 346 -26.01 9.36 19.63
CA ASN A 346 -26.71 9.50 18.35
C ASN A 346 -26.00 10.51 17.41
N HIS A 347 -26.45 10.58 16.17
CA HIS A 347 -25.79 11.35 15.10
C HIS A 347 -25.81 12.88 15.25
N SER A 348 -26.53 13.44 16.24
CA SER A 348 -26.40 14.87 16.61
C SER A 348 -25.15 15.17 17.45
N MET A 349 -24.49 14.14 17.97
CA MET A 349 -23.31 14.25 18.82
C MET A 349 -22.03 14.19 17.98
N ARG A 350 -21.06 15.04 18.31
CA ARG A 350 -19.77 15.12 17.60
C ARG A 350 -19.01 13.80 17.66
N LEU A 351 -19.09 13.07 18.77
CA LEU A 351 -18.50 11.74 18.94
C LEU A 351 -18.96 10.69 17.91
N MET A 352 -20.14 10.87 17.29
CA MET A 352 -20.66 9.98 16.24
C MET A 352 -20.33 10.46 14.81
N GLN A 353 -19.76 11.66 14.66
CA GLN A 353 -19.55 12.33 13.37
C GLN A 353 -18.08 12.70 13.11
N GLU A 354 -17.28 12.85 14.17
CA GLU A 354 -15.85 13.18 14.15
C GLU A 354 -15.01 11.96 14.57
N GLU A 355 -13.88 11.75 13.91
CA GLU A 355 -12.99 10.64 14.22
C GLU A 355 -12.23 10.90 15.53
N ALA A 356 -12.52 10.10 16.56
CA ALA A 356 -11.96 10.27 17.90
C ALA A 356 -10.46 9.93 17.95
N PHE A 357 -10.03 8.78 17.40
CA PHE A 357 -8.68 8.20 17.55
C PHE A 357 -8.24 8.00 19.02
N GLY A 358 -9.17 7.77 19.95
CA GLY A 358 -8.89 7.42 21.34
C GLY A 358 -9.66 6.17 21.78
N PRO A 359 -9.41 5.65 23.00
CA PRO A 359 -10.06 4.44 23.49
C PRO A 359 -11.49 4.72 23.99
N ILE A 360 -12.35 5.25 23.11
CA ILE A 360 -13.77 5.51 23.37
C ILE A 360 -14.60 4.54 22.53
N MET A 361 -15.54 3.84 23.17
CA MET A 361 -16.50 2.95 22.53
C MET A 361 -17.92 3.55 22.62
N PRO A 362 -18.35 4.31 21.60
CA PRO A 362 -19.73 4.78 21.49
C PRO A 362 -20.69 3.65 21.06
N ILE A 363 -21.83 3.51 21.75
CA ILE A 363 -22.82 2.46 21.52
C ILE A 363 -24.19 3.07 21.23
N MET A 364 -24.60 3.00 19.97
CA MET A 364 -25.92 3.40 19.48
C MET A 364 -26.83 2.17 19.34
N LYS A 365 -28.08 2.28 19.79
CA LYS A 365 -29.11 1.25 19.61
C LYS A 365 -29.89 1.47 18.31
N PHE A 366 -30.42 0.39 17.74
CA PHE A 366 -31.30 0.37 16.58
C PHE A 366 -32.37 -0.71 16.77
N SER A 367 -33.43 -0.66 15.96
CA SER A 367 -34.61 -1.51 16.05
C SER A 367 -34.90 -2.31 14.77
N SER A 368 -34.29 -1.97 13.64
CA SER A 368 -34.44 -2.70 12.37
C SER A 368 -33.15 -2.73 11.54
N ASP A 369 -33.11 -3.63 10.56
CA ASP A 369 -32.00 -3.79 9.61
C ASP A 369 -31.83 -2.55 8.71
N GLU A 370 -32.94 -1.97 8.24
CA GLU A 370 -32.94 -0.74 7.45
C GLU A 370 -32.43 0.45 8.26
N GLU A 371 -32.76 0.51 9.56
CA GLU A 371 -32.29 1.54 10.47
C GLU A 371 -30.78 1.44 10.69
N VAL A 372 -30.23 0.25 11.01
CA VAL A 372 -28.79 0.10 11.24
C VAL A 372 -27.98 0.33 9.96
N VAL A 373 -28.46 -0.12 8.80
CA VAL A 373 -27.83 0.17 7.50
C VAL A 373 -27.85 1.67 7.23
N LYS A 374 -28.95 2.37 7.52
CA LYS A 374 -29.03 3.83 7.36
C LYS A 374 -28.05 4.56 8.30
N LEU A 375 -28.03 4.20 9.59
CA LEU A 375 -27.14 4.81 10.59
C LEU A 375 -25.66 4.55 10.26
N ALA A 376 -25.27 3.31 9.97
CA ALA A 376 -23.90 2.97 9.58
C ALA A 376 -23.44 3.71 8.30
N ASN A 377 -24.37 4.03 7.40
CA ASN A 377 -24.09 4.79 6.18
C ASN A 377 -24.08 6.31 6.38
N ASP A 378 -24.73 6.84 7.42
CA ASP A 378 -24.80 8.27 7.76
C ASP A 378 -23.53 8.78 8.48
N SER A 379 -22.38 8.45 7.88
CA SER A 379 -21.07 8.95 8.24
C SER A 379 -20.38 9.52 7.00
N ARG A 380 -19.57 10.57 7.21
CA ARG A 380 -18.68 11.14 6.18
C ARG A 380 -17.55 10.16 5.82
N TYR A 381 -17.29 9.19 6.68
CA TYR A 381 -16.27 8.16 6.55
C TYR A 381 -16.84 6.84 6.02
N GLY A 382 -15.95 5.96 5.57
CA GLY A 382 -16.28 4.67 4.97
C GLY A 382 -15.03 3.80 4.80
N LEU A 383 -14.21 3.67 5.84
CA LEU A 383 -12.98 2.85 5.78
C LEU A 383 -13.31 1.36 5.73
N GLY A 384 -13.97 0.85 6.77
CA GLY A 384 -14.44 -0.54 6.83
C GLY A 384 -15.40 -0.75 8.01
N CYS A 385 -16.03 -1.92 8.07
CA CYS A 385 -16.96 -2.29 9.13
C CYS A 385 -16.77 -3.73 9.62
N ALA A 386 -17.42 -4.07 10.74
CA ALA A 386 -17.58 -5.43 11.22
C ALA A 386 -19.07 -5.66 11.54
N VAL A 387 -19.63 -6.79 11.12
CA VAL A 387 -21.03 -7.15 11.36
C VAL A 387 -21.10 -8.48 12.08
N PHE A 388 -21.75 -8.51 13.24
CA PHE A 388 -21.90 -9.69 14.09
C PHE A 388 -23.37 -10.13 14.15
N SER A 389 -23.65 -11.38 13.77
CA SER A 389 -24.97 -12.02 13.93
C SER A 389 -24.82 -13.53 14.11
N GLY A 390 -25.70 -14.11 14.93
CA GLY A 390 -25.84 -15.57 15.04
C GLY A 390 -26.28 -16.22 13.71
N ASN A 391 -26.87 -15.46 12.79
CA ASN A 391 -27.13 -15.87 11.42
C ASN A 391 -26.08 -15.26 10.48
N GLN A 392 -25.15 -16.09 10.00
CA GLN A 392 -24.06 -15.63 9.14
C GLN A 392 -24.53 -15.12 7.76
N SER A 393 -25.65 -15.59 7.23
CA SER A 393 -26.21 -15.10 5.97
C SER A 393 -26.76 -13.68 6.14
N HIS A 394 -27.46 -13.43 7.25
CA HIS A 394 -27.96 -12.11 7.64
C HIS A 394 -26.81 -11.11 7.84
N ALA A 395 -25.75 -11.49 8.55
CA ALA A 395 -24.57 -10.62 8.69
C ALA A 395 -23.91 -10.26 7.36
N ARG A 396 -23.87 -11.18 6.37
CA ARG A 396 -23.38 -10.89 5.01
C ARG A 396 -24.28 -9.91 4.27
N GLU A 397 -25.60 -10.06 4.39
CA GLU A 397 -26.59 -9.19 3.76
C GLU A 397 -26.49 -7.76 4.28
N ILE A 398 -26.40 -7.57 5.60
CA ILE A 398 -26.16 -6.25 6.21
C ILE A 398 -24.80 -5.69 5.79
N ALA A 399 -23.74 -6.49 5.86
CA ALA A 399 -22.39 -6.06 5.46
C ALA A 399 -22.33 -5.58 4.01
N SER A 400 -23.09 -6.21 3.09
CA SER A 400 -23.11 -5.79 1.67
C SER A 400 -23.81 -4.45 1.42
N GLN A 401 -24.59 -3.95 2.38
CA GLN A 401 -25.32 -2.67 2.29
C GLN A 401 -24.57 -1.50 2.95
N ILE A 402 -23.47 -1.76 3.67
CA ILE A 402 -22.67 -0.72 4.32
C ILE A 402 -21.61 -0.19 3.33
N HIS A 403 -21.72 1.10 2.98
CA HIS A 403 -20.85 1.80 2.04
C HIS A 403 -19.46 2.09 2.65
N CYS A 404 -18.63 1.06 2.69
CA CYS A 404 -17.27 1.09 3.21
C CYS A 404 -16.27 0.39 2.27
N GLY A 405 -14.98 0.45 2.58
CA GLY A 405 -13.92 -0.15 1.78
C GLY A 405 -13.78 -1.67 1.91
N PHE A 406 -14.08 -2.21 3.09
CA PHE A 406 -14.03 -3.65 3.42
C PHE A 406 -14.93 -3.98 4.62
N ALA A 407 -15.43 -5.21 4.69
CA ALA A 407 -16.26 -5.68 5.80
C ALA A 407 -15.76 -7.01 6.37
N ALA A 408 -15.76 -7.12 7.69
CA ALA A 408 -15.59 -8.38 8.42
C ALA A 408 -16.97 -8.91 8.88
N VAL A 409 -17.16 -10.24 8.82
CA VAL A 409 -18.43 -10.89 9.23
C VAL A 409 -18.13 -11.88 10.35
N ASN A 410 -18.73 -11.65 11.51
CA ASN A 410 -18.48 -12.35 12.77
C ASN A 410 -17.00 -12.33 13.22
N ASP A 411 -16.27 -11.27 12.84
CA ASP A 411 -14.84 -11.08 13.12
C ASP A 411 -14.52 -9.57 13.12
N PHE A 412 -13.38 -9.17 13.67
CA PHE A 412 -12.91 -7.77 13.72
C PHE A 412 -11.47 -7.65 13.21
N ALA A 413 -11.22 -6.66 12.36
CA ALA A 413 -9.91 -6.36 11.74
C ALA A 413 -9.23 -7.48 10.94
N ALA A 414 -9.73 -8.71 10.92
CA ALA A 414 -9.17 -9.86 10.18
C ALA A 414 -8.98 -9.59 8.67
N THR A 415 -9.76 -8.70 8.07
CA THR A 415 -9.58 -8.21 6.69
C THR A 415 -8.18 -7.64 6.45
N TYR A 416 -7.51 -7.08 7.46
CA TYR A 416 -6.15 -6.57 7.37
C TYR A 416 -5.10 -7.69 7.28
N MET A 417 -5.40 -8.86 7.86
CA MET A 417 -4.51 -10.03 7.79
C MET A 417 -4.63 -10.74 6.44
N CYS A 418 -5.79 -10.65 5.78
CA CYS A 418 -6.01 -11.13 4.42
C CYS A 418 -5.34 -10.22 3.37
N GLN A 419 -4.01 -10.19 3.31
CA GLN A 419 -3.21 -9.29 2.45
C GLN A 419 -3.43 -9.41 0.93
N SER A 420 -4.15 -10.45 0.48
CA SER A 420 -4.64 -10.58 -0.89
C SER A 420 -5.86 -9.70 -1.21
N LEU A 421 -6.59 -9.23 -0.18
CA LEU A 421 -7.73 -8.32 -0.33
C LEU A 421 -7.30 -6.86 -0.49
N PRO A 422 -8.06 -6.04 -1.23
CA PRO A 422 -7.85 -4.60 -1.28
C PRO A 422 -8.15 -3.95 0.08
N PHE A 423 -7.24 -3.10 0.55
CA PHE A 423 -7.45 -2.22 1.70
C PHE A 423 -7.45 -0.75 1.25
N GLY A 424 -8.41 0.03 1.76
CA GLY A 424 -8.58 1.47 1.53
C GLY A 424 -10.07 1.84 1.53
N GLY A 425 -10.40 3.05 1.97
CA GLY A 425 -11.79 3.45 2.21
C GLY A 425 -12.56 4.00 1.00
N VAL A 426 -13.72 4.58 1.29
CA VAL A 426 -14.52 5.43 0.41
C VAL A 426 -14.94 6.71 1.14
N LYS A 427 -15.62 7.64 0.45
CA LYS A 427 -16.00 8.96 0.99
C LYS A 427 -14.76 9.72 1.52
N HIS A 428 -14.81 10.31 2.72
CA HIS A 428 -13.67 11.01 3.32
C HIS A 428 -12.56 10.07 3.84
N SER A 429 -12.78 8.74 3.88
CA SER A 429 -11.73 7.76 4.19
C SER A 429 -10.78 7.46 3.02
N GLY A 430 -10.76 8.33 2.01
CA GLY A 430 -9.83 8.30 0.90
C GLY A 430 -10.31 7.54 -0.35
N PHE A 431 -9.40 7.41 -1.32
CA PHE A 431 -9.62 6.74 -2.59
C PHE A 431 -8.42 5.87 -2.98
N GLY A 432 -8.63 4.93 -3.90
CA GLY A 432 -7.61 3.93 -4.25
C GLY A 432 -7.44 2.85 -3.18
N ARG A 433 -6.51 1.92 -3.39
CA ARG A 433 -6.25 0.77 -2.50
C ARG A 433 -4.74 0.54 -2.38
N PHE A 434 -4.27 0.00 -1.26
CA PHE A 434 -2.87 -0.42 -1.05
C PHE A 434 -2.70 -1.90 -0.68
N GLY A 435 -3.75 -2.56 -0.20
CA GLY A 435 -3.81 -4.02 -0.06
C GLY A 435 -4.01 -4.73 -1.40
N GLY A 436 -3.72 -6.03 -1.45
CA GLY A 436 -4.09 -6.91 -2.55
C GLY A 436 -3.45 -6.59 -3.91
N ALA A 437 -4.02 -7.23 -4.94
CA ALA A 437 -3.60 -7.05 -6.32
C ALA A 437 -3.79 -5.60 -6.80
N GLU A 438 -4.86 -4.95 -6.32
CA GLU A 438 -5.23 -3.57 -6.58
C GLU A 438 -4.14 -2.62 -6.10
N GLY A 439 -3.64 -2.79 -4.87
CA GLY A 439 -2.57 -1.97 -4.31
C GLY A 439 -1.23 -2.17 -5.00
N LEU A 440 -0.88 -3.41 -5.32
CA LEU A 440 0.34 -3.70 -6.07
C LEU A 440 0.30 -3.11 -7.49
N ARG A 441 -0.87 -3.15 -8.15
CA ARG A 441 -1.08 -2.55 -9.47
C ARG A 441 -1.23 -1.03 -9.44
N ALA A 442 -1.66 -0.46 -8.32
CA ALA A 442 -1.69 0.99 -8.12
C ALA A 442 -0.29 1.61 -8.14
N CYS A 443 0.76 0.81 -7.89
CA CYS A 443 2.16 1.18 -8.07
C CYS A 443 2.66 1.06 -9.53
N CYS A 444 1.78 0.76 -10.50
CA CYS A 444 2.15 0.55 -11.90
C CYS A 444 1.40 1.44 -12.88
N LEU A 445 2.08 1.82 -13.95
CA LEU A 445 1.45 2.26 -15.19
C LEU A 445 0.81 1.05 -15.88
N VAL A 446 -0.50 1.08 -16.03
CA VAL A 446 -1.28 0.07 -16.75
C VAL A 446 -1.26 0.41 -18.25
N LYS A 447 -0.61 -0.41 -19.07
CA LYS A 447 -0.46 -0.18 -20.52
C LYS A 447 -1.24 -1.22 -21.32
N ALA A 448 -2.15 -0.76 -22.17
CA ALA A 448 -2.73 -1.63 -23.20
C ALA A 448 -1.74 -1.81 -24.37
N VAL A 449 -1.52 -3.06 -24.79
CA VAL A 449 -0.68 -3.40 -25.93
C VAL A 449 -1.45 -4.30 -26.88
N VAL A 450 -1.37 -3.99 -28.17
CA VAL A 450 -1.97 -4.77 -29.25
C VAL A 450 -0.93 -4.99 -30.35
N GLU A 451 -0.79 -6.23 -30.81
CA GLU A 451 0.17 -6.63 -31.84
C GLU A 451 -0.47 -7.61 -32.83
N ASP A 452 0.15 -7.81 -34.00
CA ASP A 452 -0.28 -8.82 -34.96
C ASP A 452 0.09 -10.22 -34.46
N ARG A 453 -0.93 -11.07 -34.26
CA ARG A 453 -0.80 -12.43 -33.70
C ARG A 453 0.09 -13.34 -34.53
N TRP A 454 0.17 -13.08 -35.83
CA TRP A 454 0.86 -13.91 -36.82
C TRP A 454 1.94 -13.14 -37.58
N TRP A 455 2.60 -12.18 -36.91
CA TRP A 455 3.81 -11.56 -37.44
C TRP A 455 4.89 -12.62 -37.75
N PRO A 456 5.61 -12.57 -38.89
CA PRO A 456 5.55 -11.54 -39.94
C PRO A 456 4.53 -11.81 -41.07
N TYR A 457 3.83 -12.95 -41.05
CA TYR A 457 2.95 -13.40 -42.14
C TYR A 457 1.71 -12.52 -42.34
N ILE A 458 1.13 -12.02 -41.25
CA ILE A 458 0.04 -11.05 -41.28
C ILE A 458 0.54 -9.77 -40.62
N LYS A 459 0.67 -8.73 -41.43
CA LYS A 459 0.99 -7.36 -41.01
C LYS A 459 -0.19 -6.48 -41.38
N THR A 460 -0.93 -5.98 -40.39
CA THR A 460 -1.97 -5.00 -40.69
C THR A 460 -1.34 -3.67 -41.06
N VAL A 461 -1.87 -3.06 -42.12
CA VAL A 461 -1.65 -1.66 -42.45
C VAL A 461 -3.03 -1.04 -42.59
N ILE A 462 -3.18 0.25 -42.29
CA ILE A 462 -4.41 1.00 -42.60
C ILE A 462 -4.69 0.80 -44.11
N PRO A 463 -5.86 0.30 -44.54
CA PRO A 463 -6.19 0.14 -45.96
C PRO A 463 -6.08 1.46 -46.73
N LYS A 464 -5.50 1.44 -47.93
CA LYS A 464 -5.27 2.63 -48.76
C LYS A 464 -6.47 3.61 -48.86
N PRO A 465 -7.74 3.16 -49.05
CA PRO A 465 -8.87 4.08 -49.14
C PRO A 465 -9.02 5.00 -47.92
N ILE A 466 -8.70 4.49 -46.71
CA ILE A 466 -8.82 5.21 -45.44
C ILE A 466 -7.47 5.67 -44.87
N GLN A 467 -6.40 5.66 -45.67
CA GLN A 467 -5.16 6.39 -45.34
C GLN A 467 -5.34 7.89 -45.65
N TYR A 468 -4.57 8.77 -45.01
CA TYR A 468 -4.54 10.18 -45.41
C TYR A 468 -3.55 10.39 -46.57
N PRO A 469 -3.91 11.19 -47.61
CA PRO A 469 -5.23 11.81 -47.83
C PRO A 469 -6.28 10.76 -48.23
N VAL A 470 -7.46 10.88 -47.62
CA VAL A 470 -8.58 9.92 -47.72
C VAL A 470 -9.13 9.90 -49.15
N ALA A 471 -9.37 8.70 -49.69
CA ALA A 471 -9.90 8.52 -51.04
C ALA A 471 -11.39 8.89 -51.12
N GLU A 472 -11.87 9.29 -52.30
CA GLU A 472 -13.30 9.64 -52.51
C GLU A 472 -14.25 8.49 -52.14
N ASN A 473 -13.86 7.24 -52.42
CA ASN A 473 -14.62 6.03 -52.10
C ASN A 473 -14.32 5.43 -50.71
N ALA A 474 -13.66 6.18 -49.81
CA ALA A 474 -13.29 5.70 -48.48
C ALA A 474 -14.48 5.36 -47.59
N PHE A 475 -15.59 6.10 -47.74
CA PHE A 475 -16.81 5.88 -46.96
C PHE A 475 -17.50 4.57 -47.38
N GLU A 476 -17.68 4.35 -48.68
CA GLU A 476 -18.25 3.10 -49.23
C GLU A 476 -17.41 1.87 -48.83
N PHE A 477 -16.07 2.00 -48.86
CA PHE A 477 -15.15 0.99 -48.36
C PHE A 477 -15.38 0.71 -46.86
N GLN A 478 -15.55 1.76 -46.05
CA GLN A 478 -15.75 1.64 -44.62
C GLN A 478 -17.11 1.04 -44.26
N GLU A 479 -18.20 1.40 -44.97
CA GLU A 479 -19.51 0.77 -44.82
C GLU A 479 -19.45 -0.73 -45.16
N SER A 480 -18.85 -1.07 -46.31
CA SER A 480 -18.64 -2.47 -46.71
C SER A 480 -17.81 -3.24 -45.68
N LEU A 481 -16.80 -2.61 -45.07
CA LEU A 481 -15.98 -3.22 -44.02
C LEU A 481 -16.77 -3.43 -42.72
N VAL A 482 -17.64 -2.49 -42.34
CA VAL A 482 -18.53 -2.63 -41.18
C VAL A 482 -19.53 -3.76 -41.40
N GLU A 483 -20.17 -3.83 -42.56
CA GLU A 483 -21.13 -4.91 -42.87
C GLU A 483 -20.45 -6.29 -42.92
N ALA A 484 -19.25 -6.40 -43.50
CA ALA A 484 -18.45 -7.63 -43.52
C ALA A 484 -18.11 -8.15 -42.10
N LEU A 485 -17.84 -7.25 -41.15
CA LEU A 485 -17.45 -7.60 -39.79
C LEU A 485 -18.65 -7.82 -38.85
N TYR A 486 -19.71 -7.01 -38.98
CA TYR A 486 -20.80 -6.89 -38.00
C TYR A 486 -22.18 -7.28 -38.52
N GLY A 487 -22.38 -7.47 -39.83
CA GLY A 487 -23.68 -7.83 -40.43
C GLY A 487 -24.34 -9.04 -39.77
N LEU A 488 -25.66 -9.03 -39.61
CA LEU A 488 -26.35 -10.07 -38.83
C LEU A 488 -26.46 -11.42 -39.57
N SER A 489 -26.55 -11.38 -40.91
CA SER A 489 -26.55 -12.56 -41.78
C SER A 489 -25.14 -12.93 -42.24
N ILE A 490 -24.88 -14.22 -42.43
CA ILE A 490 -23.63 -14.70 -43.04
C ILE A 490 -23.55 -14.32 -44.52
N TRP A 491 -24.69 -14.21 -45.23
CA TRP A 491 -24.74 -13.84 -46.64
C TRP A 491 -24.39 -12.38 -46.87
N ASP A 492 -24.85 -11.49 -45.99
CA ASP A 492 -24.58 -10.06 -46.10
C ASP A 492 -23.11 -9.78 -45.79
N ARG A 493 -22.55 -10.44 -44.76
CA ARG A 493 -21.10 -10.44 -44.50
C ARG A 493 -20.27 -10.89 -45.71
N LEU A 494 -20.69 -11.96 -46.39
CA LEU A 494 -19.98 -12.50 -47.57
C LEU A 494 -20.06 -11.55 -48.77
N LYS A 495 -21.23 -10.95 -49.05
CA LYS A 495 -21.39 -9.93 -50.10
C LYS A 495 -20.51 -8.71 -49.81
N ALA A 496 -20.59 -8.18 -48.60
CA ALA A 496 -19.82 -7.02 -48.17
C ALA A 496 -18.30 -7.29 -48.21
N LEU A 497 -17.86 -8.51 -47.85
CA LEU A 497 -16.46 -8.92 -48.00
C LEU A 497 -16.00 -8.92 -49.47
N VAL A 498 -16.85 -9.31 -50.41
CA VAL A 498 -16.55 -9.21 -51.86
C VAL A 498 -16.43 -7.74 -52.28
N SER A 499 -17.29 -6.85 -51.79
CA SER A 499 -17.18 -5.40 -52.04
C SER A 499 -15.87 -4.81 -51.50
N VAL A 500 -15.48 -5.16 -50.26
CA VAL A 500 -14.19 -4.76 -49.65
C VAL A 500 -13.02 -5.23 -50.51
N LEU A 501 -13.02 -6.49 -50.95
CA LEU A 501 -11.95 -7.04 -51.79
C LEU A 501 -11.88 -6.34 -53.16
N LYS A 502 -13.02 -6.03 -53.78
CA LYS A 502 -13.10 -5.32 -55.07
C LYS A 502 -12.47 -3.93 -54.99
N VAL A 503 -12.80 -3.14 -53.97
CA VAL A 503 -12.22 -1.80 -53.78
C VAL A 503 -10.70 -1.86 -53.57
N LEU A 504 -10.20 -2.88 -52.85
CA LEU A 504 -8.77 -3.09 -52.63
C LEU A 504 -8.03 -3.51 -53.92
N THR A 505 -8.64 -4.27 -54.82
CA THR A 505 -8.02 -4.66 -56.10
C THR A 505 -8.01 -3.51 -57.10
N GLU A 506 -9.11 -2.76 -57.24
CA GLU A 506 -9.23 -1.66 -58.21
C GLU A 506 -8.23 -0.51 -57.95
N GLN A 507 -7.92 -0.19 -56.69
CA GLN A 507 -6.87 0.77 -56.32
C GLN A 507 -5.43 0.27 -56.55
N ASN A 508 -5.20 -1.04 -56.61
CA ASN A 508 -3.87 -1.57 -56.94
C ASN A 508 -3.62 -1.54 -58.46
N SER A 509 -4.65 -1.74 -59.29
CA SER A 509 -4.54 -1.56 -60.76
C SER A 509 -4.24 -0.10 -61.17
N THR A 510 -4.89 0.89 -60.56
CA THR A 510 -4.69 2.32 -60.91
C THR A 510 -3.34 2.90 -60.48
N ASN A 511 -2.63 2.26 -59.54
CA ASN A 511 -1.24 2.60 -59.23
C ASN A 511 -0.25 1.97 -60.22
N SER A 512 -0.53 0.76 -60.73
CA SER A 512 0.34 0.09 -61.69
C SER A 512 0.38 0.78 -63.06
N SER A 513 -0.65 1.57 -63.42
CA SER A 513 -0.70 2.33 -64.67
C SER A 513 -0.06 3.72 -64.61
N LYS A 514 0.31 4.23 -63.42
CA LYS A 514 1.01 5.52 -63.22
C LYS A 514 2.53 5.38 -63.07
N LEU A 515 3.07 4.16 -63.20
CA LEU A 515 4.49 3.81 -63.04
C LEU A 515 5.09 3.21 -64.34
N LYS A 516 4.50 3.54 -65.49
CA LYS A 516 4.99 3.22 -66.84
C LYS A 516 5.11 4.50 -67.66
#